data_AF-A0A521U9L6-F1
#
_entry.id   AF-A0A521U9L6-F1
#
_cell.length_a   1.000
_cell.length_b   1.000
_cell.length_c   1.000
_cell.angle_alpha   90.00
_cell.angle_beta   90.00
_cell.angle_gamma   90.00
#
_symmetry.space_group_name_H-M   'P 1'
#
loop_
_entity.id
_entity.type
_entity.pdbx_description
1 polymer ?
#
loop_
_entity_poly.entity_id
_entity_poly.type
_entity_poly.pdbx_seq_one_letter_code
_entity_poly.pdbx_strand_id
1 'polypeptide(L)'
;MSRSNAELGRLVAEGRPLAVVFFRYLDERESLAGLLDLLLPEGASMRRVDGLAAVFDPATFDQTLAVFFPDAASEEEAVGELERRRDALVARRATAVLFFPVGGAAARRLGETPSLASWLRGQMYTSGLDELDPDTGGDEDFERARAAFEARTRQTPEAWWEAWSRGAIESTLVNHLLAVEAERLCIEPLA
;
A
#
# COMPACT_ATOMS: atom_id res chain seq x y z
N MET A 1 -4.76 19.18 3.03
CA MET A 1 -4.78 17.90 2.28
C MET A 1 -3.34 17.56 1.96
N SER A 2 -2.88 16.37 2.33
CA SER A 2 -1.51 15.93 2.02
C SER A 2 -1.32 15.84 0.51
N ARG A 3 -0.10 16.10 0.03
CA ARG A 3 0.30 16.02 -1.39
C ARG A 3 -0.02 14.63 -1.98
N SER A 4 0.09 13.61 -1.15
CA SER A 4 -0.15 12.21 -1.50
C SER A 4 -1.64 11.92 -1.74
N ASN A 5 -2.57 12.57 -1.03
CA ASN A 5 -4.01 12.43 -1.31
C ASN A 5 -4.40 13.05 -2.65
N ALA A 6 -3.70 14.10 -3.09
CA ALA A 6 -3.93 14.72 -4.39
C ALA A 6 -3.45 13.83 -5.55
N GLU A 7 -2.42 13.01 -5.33
CA GLU A 7 -1.89 12.09 -6.35
C GLU A 7 -2.81 10.88 -6.59
N LEU A 8 -3.33 10.27 -5.52
CA LEU A 8 -4.35 9.21 -5.64
C LEU A 8 -5.61 9.73 -6.36
N GLY A 9 -6.07 10.92 -5.98
CA GLY A 9 -7.18 11.59 -6.67
C GLY A 9 -6.88 11.88 -8.13
N ARG A 10 -5.64 12.26 -8.46
CA ARG A 10 -5.23 12.47 -9.85
C ARG A 10 -5.23 11.17 -10.65
N LEU A 11 -4.74 10.05 -10.09
CA LEU A 11 -4.73 8.75 -10.78
C LEU A 11 -6.15 8.28 -11.15
N VAL A 12 -7.10 8.49 -10.25
CA VAL A 12 -8.51 8.16 -10.47
C VAL A 12 -9.18 9.14 -11.44
N ALA A 13 -8.95 10.44 -11.28
CA ALA A 13 -9.53 11.48 -12.14
C ALA A 13 -8.97 11.50 -13.57
N GLU A 14 -7.71 11.09 -13.77
CA GLU A 14 -7.08 10.92 -15.09
C GLU A 14 -7.64 9.71 -15.86
N GLY A 15 -8.50 8.89 -15.24
CA GLY A 15 -9.11 7.72 -15.87
C GLY A 15 -8.09 6.63 -16.18
N ARG A 16 -7.03 6.50 -15.36
CA ARG A 16 -6.07 5.42 -15.54
C ARG A 16 -6.76 4.07 -15.30
N PRO A 17 -6.47 3.04 -16.09
CA PRO A 17 -7.14 1.75 -15.95
C PRO A 17 -6.86 1.06 -14.61
N LEU A 18 -5.72 1.38 -13.99
CA LEU A 18 -5.25 0.77 -12.75
C LEU A 18 -4.49 1.79 -11.89
N ALA A 19 -4.71 1.70 -10.58
CA ALA A 19 -3.89 2.29 -9.53
C ALA A 19 -3.53 1.20 -8.51
N VAL A 20 -2.27 1.17 -8.09
CA VAL A 20 -1.78 0.25 -7.07
C VAL A 20 -1.39 1.06 -5.85
N VAL A 21 -2.04 0.85 -4.72
CA VAL A 21 -1.84 1.59 -3.47
C VAL A 21 -1.10 0.71 -2.49
N PHE A 22 0.11 1.12 -2.13
CA PHE A 22 0.82 0.53 -0.99
C PHE A 22 0.48 1.30 0.29
N PHE A 23 0.05 0.57 1.32
CA PHE A 23 -0.32 1.12 2.62
C PHE A 23 0.52 0.51 3.75
N ARG A 24 0.77 1.27 4.82
CA ARG A 24 1.53 0.81 5.98
C ARG A 24 0.61 0.28 7.07
N TYR A 25 -0.56 0.90 7.24
CA TYR A 25 -1.49 0.56 8.31
C TYR A 25 -2.90 0.30 7.78
N LEU A 26 -3.68 -0.53 8.50
CA LEU A 26 -5.04 -0.89 8.09
C LEU A 26 -6.01 0.30 8.19
N ASP A 27 -5.85 1.17 9.18
CA ASP A 27 -6.62 2.41 9.32
C ASP A 27 -6.33 3.39 8.17
N GLU A 28 -5.07 3.46 7.72
CA GLU A 28 -4.67 4.21 6.52
C GLU A 28 -5.34 3.65 5.27
N ARG A 29 -5.33 2.32 5.08
CA ARG A 29 -6.05 1.65 3.99
C ARG A 29 -7.54 2.02 3.96
N GLU A 30 -8.22 1.92 5.10
CA GLU A 30 -9.65 2.26 5.20
C GLU A 30 -9.89 3.76 4.97
N SER A 31 -9.00 4.61 5.46
CA SER A 31 -9.09 6.07 5.24
C SER A 31 -8.90 6.43 3.76
N LEU A 32 -7.94 5.82 3.08
CA LEU A 32 -7.71 6.00 1.64
C LEU A 32 -8.88 5.46 0.82
N ALA A 33 -9.45 4.31 1.21
CA ALA A 33 -10.65 3.78 0.59
C ALA A 33 -11.86 4.72 0.75
N GLY A 34 -12.03 5.31 1.93
CA GLY A 34 -13.05 6.34 2.17
C GLY A 34 -12.83 7.61 1.35
N LEU A 35 -11.58 8.00 1.12
CA LEU A 35 -11.25 9.14 0.23
C LEU A 35 -11.59 8.85 -1.23
N LEU A 36 -11.38 7.62 -1.71
CA LEU A 36 -11.72 7.24 -3.08
C LEU A 36 -13.20 7.46 -3.40
N ASP A 37 -14.08 7.15 -2.46
CA ASP A 37 -15.53 7.36 -2.60
C ASP A 37 -15.89 8.84 -2.80
N LEU A 38 -15.18 9.74 -2.10
CA LEU A 38 -15.35 11.18 -2.20
C LEU A 38 -14.77 11.77 -3.50
N LEU A 39 -13.87 11.04 -4.16
CA LEU A 39 -13.15 11.49 -5.36
C LEU A 39 -13.79 10.96 -6.65
N LEU A 40 -14.86 10.16 -6.55
CA LEU A 40 -15.56 9.65 -7.71
C LEU A 40 -16.28 10.77 -8.48
N PRO A 41 -16.21 10.75 -9.83
CA PRO A 41 -17.01 11.65 -10.65
C PRO A 41 -18.52 11.35 -10.49
N GLU A 42 -19.36 12.35 -10.69
CA GLU A 42 -20.82 12.20 -10.63
C GLU A 42 -21.30 11.05 -11.53
N GLY A 43 -22.01 10.08 -10.92
CA GLY A 43 -22.54 8.91 -11.62
C GLY A 43 -21.60 7.69 -11.66
N ALA A 44 -20.36 7.80 -11.19
CA ALA A 44 -19.50 6.64 -10.94
C ALA A 44 -19.85 5.99 -9.59
N SER A 45 -19.61 4.68 -9.50
CA SER A 45 -19.81 3.91 -8.27
C SER A 45 -18.53 3.23 -7.82
N MET A 46 -18.28 3.22 -6.51
CA MET A 46 -17.21 2.40 -5.93
C MET A 46 -17.78 1.03 -5.57
N ARG A 47 -17.03 -0.03 -5.89
CA ARG A 47 -17.35 -1.37 -5.43
C ARG A 47 -16.11 -2.04 -4.86
N ARG A 48 -16.18 -2.41 -3.58
CA ARG A 48 -15.25 -3.37 -2.98
C ARG A 48 -15.53 -4.74 -3.56
N VAL A 49 -14.49 -5.40 -4.06
CA VAL A 49 -14.56 -6.75 -4.59
C VAL A 49 -13.83 -7.73 -3.68
N ASP A 50 -14.42 -8.91 -3.49
CA ASP A 50 -13.90 -9.94 -2.58
C ASP A 50 -12.82 -10.82 -3.24
N GLY A 51 -12.63 -10.69 -4.55
CA GLY A 51 -11.67 -11.48 -5.31
C GLY A 51 -11.15 -10.73 -6.52
N LEU A 52 -9.88 -10.96 -6.84
CA LEU A 52 -9.23 -10.29 -7.96
C LEU A 52 -9.90 -10.59 -9.31
N ALA A 53 -10.49 -11.78 -9.48
CA ALA A 53 -11.24 -12.13 -10.68
C ALA A 53 -12.34 -11.11 -11.03
N ALA A 54 -13.00 -10.52 -10.03
CA ALA A 54 -14.03 -9.51 -10.22
C ALA A 54 -13.46 -8.15 -10.69
N VAL A 55 -12.17 -7.87 -10.44
CA VAL A 55 -11.47 -6.71 -11.03
C VAL A 55 -11.35 -6.84 -12.55
N PHE A 56 -11.40 -8.07 -13.08
CA PHE A 56 -11.33 -8.30 -14.51
C PHE A 56 -12.69 -8.64 -15.14
N ASP A 57 -13.79 -8.47 -14.42
CA ASP A 57 -15.14 -8.68 -14.97
C ASP A 57 -15.50 -7.51 -15.91
N PRO A 58 -15.71 -7.76 -17.22
CA PRO A 58 -16.09 -6.72 -18.18
C PRO A 58 -17.35 -5.94 -17.78
N ALA A 59 -18.26 -6.55 -17.01
CA ALA A 59 -19.45 -5.86 -16.50
C ALA A 59 -19.12 -4.67 -15.58
N THR A 60 -17.90 -4.60 -15.05
CA THR A 60 -17.42 -3.54 -14.14
C THR A 60 -16.51 -2.53 -14.83
N PHE A 61 -16.22 -2.67 -16.13
CA PHE A 61 -15.16 -1.93 -16.82
C PHE A 61 -15.53 -0.48 -17.16
N ASP A 62 -16.82 -0.17 -17.29
CA ASP A 62 -17.27 1.10 -17.87
C ASP A 62 -17.62 2.18 -16.84
N GLN A 63 -18.06 1.83 -15.63
CA GLN A 63 -18.60 2.82 -14.67
C GLN A 63 -18.30 2.56 -13.19
N THR A 64 -17.59 1.47 -12.87
CA THR A 64 -17.36 1.06 -11.49
C THR A 64 -15.88 1.06 -11.16
N LEU A 65 -15.51 1.88 -10.18
CA LEU A 65 -14.18 1.80 -9.57
C LEU A 65 -14.15 0.54 -8.71
N ALA A 66 -13.36 -0.44 -9.14
CA ALA A 66 -13.20 -1.71 -8.43
C ALA A 66 -12.08 -1.58 -7.39
N VAL A 67 -12.39 -1.77 -6.11
CA VAL A 67 -11.39 -1.76 -5.03
C VAL A 67 -11.17 -3.17 -4.53
N PHE A 68 -9.93 -3.65 -4.62
CA PHE A 68 -9.56 -4.98 -4.13
C PHE A 68 -8.57 -4.88 -2.97
N PHE A 69 -8.85 -5.67 -1.94
CA PHE A 69 -8.01 -5.86 -0.77
C PHE A 69 -7.63 -7.35 -0.70
N PRO A 70 -6.46 -7.75 -1.21
CA PRO A 70 -5.96 -9.10 -1.05
C PRO A 70 -5.75 -9.39 0.43
N ASP A 71 -5.99 -10.65 0.81
CA ASP A 71 -5.47 -11.18 2.06
C ASP A 71 -3.98 -11.55 1.90
N ALA A 72 -3.29 -11.77 3.02
CA ALA A 72 -1.85 -12.06 3.01
C ALA A 72 -1.47 -13.31 2.21
N ALA A 73 -2.40 -14.26 2.03
CA ALA A 73 -2.17 -15.50 1.28
C ALA A 73 -2.34 -15.31 -0.24
N SER A 74 -3.16 -14.35 -0.67
CA SER A 74 -3.50 -14.09 -2.07
C SER A 74 -2.69 -12.96 -2.70
N GLU A 75 -1.83 -12.26 -1.95
CA GLU A 75 -1.02 -11.15 -2.46
C GLU A 75 -0.13 -11.55 -3.66
N GLU A 76 0.62 -12.66 -3.56
CA GLU A 76 1.50 -13.12 -4.65
C GLU A 76 0.70 -13.59 -5.86
N GLU A 77 -0.39 -14.32 -5.61
CA GLU A 77 -1.32 -14.77 -6.65
C GLU A 77 -1.93 -13.57 -7.39
N ALA A 78 -2.26 -12.51 -6.65
CA ALA A 78 -2.80 -11.29 -7.21
C ALA A 78 -1.81 -10.65 -8.19
N VAL A 79 -0.54 -10.52 -7.81
CA VAL A 79 0.51 -10.00 -8.70
C VAL A 79 0.69 -10.88 -9.94
N GLY A 80 0.68 -12.20 -9.78
CA GLY A 80 0.79 -13.14 -10.91
C GLY A 80 -0.41 -13.07 -11.87
N GLU A 81 -1.61 -12.84 -11.37
CA GLU A 81 -2.81 -12.66 -12.19
C GLU A 81 -2.80 -11.28 -12.90
N LEU A 82 -2.30 -10.22 -12.24
CA LEU A 82 -2.09 -8.91 -12.88
C LEU A 82 -1.14 -9.01 -14.07
N GLU A 83 -0.05 -9.78 -13.93
CA GLU A 83 0.88 -10.01 -15.04
C GLU A 83 0.19 -10.74 -16.19
N ARG A 84 -0.52 -11.84 -15.89
CA ARG A 84 -1.22 -12.65 -16.91
C ARG A 84 -2.33 -11.89 -17.62
N ARG A 85 -3.00 -10.96 -16.95
CA ARG A 85 -4.19 -10.26 -17.47
C ARG A 85 -3.99 -8.76 -17.64
N ARG A 86 -2.74 -8.32 -17.79
CA ARG A 86 -2.36 -6.93 -18.04
C ARG A 86 -3.19 -6.29 -19.16
N ASP A 87 -3.36 -6.99 -20.29
CA ASP A 87 -4.08 -6.45 -21.45
C ASP A 87 -5.56 -6.20 -21.15
N ALA A 88 -6.18 -7.02 -20.30
CA ALA A 88 -7.56 -6.83 -19.86
C ALA A 88 -7.71 -5.57 -18.99
N LEU A 89 -6.70 -5.23 -18.19
CA LEU A 89 -6.71 -3.99 -17.39
C LEU A 89 -6.57 -2.77 -18.29
N VAL A 90 -5.68 -2.79 -19.29
CA VAL A 90 -5.50 -1.66 -20.22
C VAL A 90 -6.79 -1.31 -20.96
N ALA A 91 -7.67 -2.29 -21.20
CA ALA A 91 -8.97 -2.07 -21.83
C ALA A 91 -10.03 -1.44 -20.91
N ARG A 92 -9.77 -1.31 -19.60
CA ARG A 92 -10.71 -0.71 -18.64
C ARG A 92 -10.84 0.79 -18.86
N ARG A 93 -12.08 1.30 -18.74
CA ARG A 93 -12.38 2.74 -18.72
C ARG A 93 -12.47 3.28 -17.29
N ALA A 94 -13.00 2.48 -16.38
CA ALA A 94 -13.04 2.79 -14.95
C ALA A 94 -11.83 2.18 -14.22
N THR A 95 -11.15 3.01 -13.43
CA THR A 95 -9.96 2.64 -12.66
C THR A 95 -10.22 1.45 -11.74
N ALA A 96 -9.32 0.47 -11.75
CA ALA A 96 -9.21 -0.50 -10.67
C ALA A 96 -8.19 0.00 -9.64
N VAL A 97 -8.49 -0.12 -8.35
CA VAL A 97 -7.55 0.24 -7.27
C VAL A 97 -7.24 -1.00 -6.44
N LEU A 98 -5.96 -1.35 -6.38
CA LEU A 98 -5.47 -2.53 -5.66
C LEU A 98 -4.66 -2.06 -4.46
N PHE A 99 -5.03 -2.52 -3.27
CA PHE A 99 -4.33 -2.15 -2.04
C PHE A 99 -3.40 -3.28 -1.59
N PHE A 100 -2.11 -3.00 -1.45
CA PHE A 100 -1.13 -3.95 -0.93
C PHE A 100 -0.43 -3.39 0.31
N PRO A 101 -0.07 -4.21 1.30
CA PRO A 101 0.76 -3.76 2.39
C PRO A 101 2.20 -3.47 1.89
N VAL A 102 2.81 -2.42 2.42
CA VAL A 102 4.25 -2.14 2.21
C VAL A 102 5.06 -3.29 2.79
N GLY A 103 6.04 -3.79 2.02
CA GLY A 103 6.85 -4.95 2.42
C GLY A 103 6.12 -6.30 2.35
N GLY A 104 4.87 -6.31 1.90
CA GLY A 104 4.07 -7.50 1.70
C GLY A 104 4.59 -8.45 0.62
N ALA A 105 3.92 -9.58 0.48
CA ALA A 105 4.27 -10.59 -0.51
C ALA A 105 4.11 -10.05 -1.95
N ALA A 106 3.16 -9.16 -2.18
CA ALA A 106 3.00 -8.47 -3.45
C ALA A 106 4.20 -7.55 -3.78
N ALA A 107 4.72 -6.81 -2.80
CA ALA A 107 5.86 -5.93 -2.98
C ALA A 107 7.13 -6.72 -3.36
N ARG A 108 7.38 -7.84 -2.66
CA ARG A 108 8.49 -8.75 -2.99
C ARG A 108 8.36 -9.31 -4.41
N ARG A 109 7.17 -9.81 -4.76
CA ARG A 109 6.90 -10.40 -6.07
C ARG A 109 7.07 -9.39 -7.21
N LEU A 110 6.71 -8.13 -6.99
CA LEU A 110 6.94 -7.05 -7.96
C LEU A 110 8.43 -6.76 -8.16
N GLY A 111 9.24 -6.85 -7.10
CA GLY A 111 10.70 -6.75 -7.20
C GLY A 111 11.32 -7.86 -8.06
N GLU A 112 10.73 -9.06 -8.03
CA GLU A 112 11.14 -10.21 -8.86
C GLU A 112 10.62 -10.12 -10.30
N THR A 113 9.72 -9.18 -10.61
CA THR A 113 9.03 -9.07 -11.91
C THR A 113 9.25 -7.68 -12.54
N PRO A 114 10.44 -7.39 -13.10
CA PRO A 114 10.80 -6.05 -13.56
C PRO A 114 9.90 -5.50 -14.68
N SER A 115 9.36 -6.38 -15.52
CA SER A 115 8.43 -6.04 -16.62
C SER A 115 7.12 -5.43 -16.07
N LEU A 116 6.55 -6.06 -15.05
CA LEU A 116 5.33 -5.62 -14.39
C LEU A 116 5.59 -4.37 -13.54
N ALA A 117 6.68 -4.35 -12.77
CA ALA A 117 7.07 -3.18 -11.98
C ALA A 117 7.33 -1.93 -12.85
N SER A 118 7.92 -2.11 -14.05
CA SER A 118 8.11 -1.05 -15.03
C SER A 118 6.79 -0.55 -15.62
N TRP A 119 5.85 -1.44 -15.92
CA TRP A 119 4.52 -1.05 -16.40
C TRP A 119 3.68 -0.32 -15.35
N LEU A 120 3.77 -0.76 -14.09
CA LEU A 120 3.10 -0.12 -12.96
C LEU A 120 3.77 1.19 -12.53
N ARG A 121 4.96 1.51 -13.08
CA ARG A 121 5.68 2.76 -12.77
C ARG A 121 4.84 3.96 -13.23
N GLY A 122 4.42 4.80 -12.28
CA GLY A 122 3.46 5.90 -12.49
C GLY A 122 1.98 5.53 -12.31
N GLN A 123 1.68 4.28 -12.02
CA GLN A 123 0.36 3.79 -11.55
C GLN A 123 0.42 3.31 -10.08
N MET A 124 1.63 3.17 -9.54
CA MET A 124 1.86 2.90 -8.12
C MET A 124 1.81 4.19 -7.32
N TYR A 125 1.01 4.15 -6.27
CA TYR A 125 0.94 5.12 -5.20
C TYR A 125 1.39 4.41 -3.93
N THR A 126 2.34 5.00 -3.21
CA THR A 126 2.68 4.49 -1.88
C THR A 126 2.39 5.56 -0.87
N SER A 127 1.41 5.28 -0.02
CA SER A 127 1.04 6.20 1.04
C SER A 127 2.20 6.34 2.02
N GLY A 128 2.60 7.59 2.27
CA GLY A 128 3.70 7.93 3.17
C GLY A 128 5.13 7.76 2.61
N LEU A 129 5.32 7.51 1.31
CA LEU A 129 6.67 7.55 0.68
C LEU A 129 7.03 8.90 0.04
N ASP A 130 6.10 9.86 -0.05
CA ASP A 130 6.49 11.27 -0.38
C ASP A 130 7.32 11.94 0.73
N GLU A 131 7.42 11.31 1.91
CA GLU A 131 8.38 11.68 2.97
C GLU A 131 9.70 10.88 2.87
N LEU A 132 9.84 10.02 1.86
CA LEU A 132 11.05 9.24 1.59
C LEU A 132 11.42 9.41 0.12
N ASP A 133 11.74 10.64 -0.25
CA ASP A 133 12.77 10.85 -1.24
C ASP A 133 14.08 10.27 -0.66
N PRO A 134 14.70 9.24 -1.28
CA PRO A 134 15.98 8.69 -0.81
C PRO A 134 17.11 9.74 -0.81
N ASP A 135 16.92 10.90 -1.46
CA ASP A 135 17.85 12.03 -1.41
C ASP A 135 17.45 13.12 -0.38
N THR A 136 16.29 13.00 0.29
CA THR A 136 15.79 14.01 1.26
C THR A 136 15.49 13.45 2.67
N GLY A 137 15.40 12.14 2.87
CA GLY A 137 15.23 11.52 4.20
C GLY A 137 16.52 11.47 5.00
N GLY A 138 17.01 12.63 5.45
CA GLY A 138 18.22 12.73 6.27
C GLY A 138 18.03 12.11 7.67
N ASP A 139 19.15 11.94 8.39
CA ASP A 139 19.23 11.40 9.76
C ASP A 139 18.16 11.98 10.72
N GLU A 140 17.72 13.23 10.49
CA GLU A 140 16.69 13.90 11.28
C GLU A 140 15.30 13.24 11.21
N ASP A 141 14.93 12.61 10.09
CA ASP A 141 13.63 11.92 9.95
C ASP A 141 13.68 10.52 10.58
N PHE A 142 14.84 9.86 10.53
CA PHE A 142 15.08 8.60 11.25
C PHE A 142 15.02 8.81 12.77
N GLU A 143 15.70 9.83 13.28
CA GLU A 143 15.69 10.19 14.70
C GLU A 143 14.28 10.59 15.17
N ARG A 144 13.51 11.31 14.34
CA ARG A 144 12.13 11.66 14.66
C ARG A 144 11.23 10.41 14.73
N ALA A 145 11.42 9.47 13.82
CA ALA A 145 10.68 8.20 13.83
C ALA A 145 11.03 7.35 15.05
N ARG A 146 12.32 7.28 15.45
CA ARG A 146 12.75 6.62 16.69
C ARG A 146 12.13 7.26 17.92
N ALA A 147 12.18 8.59 18.02
CA ALA A 147 11.59 9.32 19.15
C ALA A 147 10.06 9.12 19.23
N ALA A 148 9.36 9.09 18.11
CA ALA A 148 7.92 8.83 18.07
C ALA A 148 7.58 7.38 18.50
N PHE A 149 8.39 6.41 18.06
CA PHE A 149 8.26 5.01 18.48
C PHE A 149 8.44 4.89 20.00
N GLU A 150 9.50 5.48 20.54
CA GLU A 150 9.80 5.52 21.97
C GLU A 150 8.70 6.18 22.79
N ALA A 151 8.14 7.29 22.31
CA ALA A 151 7.04 7.96 23.00
C ALA A 151 5.79 7.07 23.11
N ARG A 152 5.51 6.26 22.08
CA ARG A 152 4.34 5.37 22.02
C ARG A 152 4.52 4.10 22.83
N THR A 153 5.69 3.47 22.76
CA THR A 153 5.94 2.16 23.38
C THR A 153 6.63 2.26 24.74
N ARG A 154 7.17 3.43 25.08
CA ARG A 154 8.05 3.68 26.23
C ARG A 154 9.34 2.84 26.21
N GLN A 155 9.74 2.37 25.03
CA GLN A 155 10.92 1.55 24.81
C GLN A 155 11.59 1.95 23.50
N THR A 156 12.93 1.81 23.44
CA THR A 156 13.64 1.96 22.16
C THR A 156 13.19 0.87 21.18
N PRO A 157 13.26 1.11 19.86
CA PRO A 157 12.97 0.08 18.86
C PRO A 157 13.68 -1.25 19.13
N GLU A 158 14.96 -1.22 19.51
CA GLU A 158 15.77 -2.42 19.79
C GLU A 158 15.23 -3.19 21.00
N ALA A 159 14.99 -2.49 22.12
CA ALA A 159 14.52 -3.10 23.35
C ALA A 159 13.12 -3.71 23.15
N TRP A 160 12.28 -3.02 22.39
CA TRP A 160 10.93 -3.49 22.06
C TRP A 160 10.98 -4.72 21.16
N TRP A 161 11.81 -4.69 20.11
CA TRP A 161 12.00 -5.83 19.19
C TRP A 161 12.57 -7.05 19.91
N GLU A 162 13.52 -6.87 20.82
CA GLU A 162 14.08 -7.96 21.64
C GLU A 162 13.02 -8.56 22.59
N ALA A 163 12.15 -7.74 23.17
CA ALA A 163 11.06 -8.22 24.01
C ALA A 163 9.99 -8.97 23.18
N TRP A 164 9.65 -8.47 22.00
CA TRP A 164 8.74 -9.09 21.06
C TRP A 164 9.25 -10.45 20.55
N SER A 165 10.50 -10.50 20.07
CA SER A 165 11.12 -11.73 19.55
C SER A 165 11.27 -12.84 20.59
N ARG A 166 11.32 -12.49 21.88
CA ARG A 166 11.31 -13.45 23.01
C ARG A 166 9.90 -13.81 23.50
N GLY A 167 8.85 -13.28 22.87
CA GLY A 167 7.46 -13.53 23.25
C GLY A 167 7.04 -12.88 24.57
N ALA A 168 7.77 -11.87 25.04
CA ALA A 168 7.43 -11.12 26.27
C ALA A 168 6.31 -10.09 26.05
N ILE A 169 5.98 -9.81 24.79
CA ILE A 169 4.91 -8.91 24.38
C ILE A 169 3.80 -9.76 23.73
N GLU A 170 2.56 -9.54 24.15
CA GLU A 170 1.40 -10.31 23.68
C GLU A 170 1.22 -10.20 22.17
N SER A 171 0.97 -11.32 21.50
CA SER A 171 0.77 -11.39 20.05
C SER A 171 -0.60 -10.81 19.64
N THR A 172 -0.68 -9.49 19.63
CA THR A 172 -1.83 -8.71 19.16
C THR A 172 -1.51 -8.05 17.83
N LEU A 173 -2.53 -7.71 17.05
CA LEU A 173 -2.37 -7.01 15.77
C LEU A 173 -1.56 -5.71 15.90
N VAL A 174 -1.78 -4.96 16.98
CA VAL A 174 -1.02 -3.73 17.28
C VAL A 174 0.46 -4.03 17.49
N ASN A 175 0.78 -5.09 18.23
CA ASN A 175 2.16 -5.46 18.49
C ASN A 175 2.84 -6.06 17.25
N HIS A 176 2.11 -6.77 16.38
CA HIS A 176 2.67 -7.18 15.08
C HIS A 176 3.06 -5.98 14.20
N LEU A 177 2.29 -4.90 14.23
CA LEU A 177 2.61 -3.67 13.49
C LEU A 177 3.81 -2.94 14.10
N LEU A 178 3.87 -2.85 15.43
CA LEU A 178 5.03 -2.29 16.15
C LEU A 178 6.30 -3.09 15.90
N ALA A 179 6.19 -4.41 15.69
CA ALA A 179 7.32 -5.27 15.39
C ALA A 179 7.97 -4.92 14.04
N VAL A 180 7.16 -4.78 12.99
CA VAL A 180 7.66 -4.38 11.65
C VAL A 180 8.31 -2.99 11.69
N GLU A 181 7.75 -2.07 12.47
CA GLU A 181 8.31 -0.73 12.63
C GLU A 181 9.61 -0.74 13.43
N ALA A 182 9.68 -1.52 14.50
CA ALA A 182 10.88 -1.68 15.32
C ALA A 182 12.03 -2.30 14.52
N GLU A 183 11.77 -3.37 13.76
CA GLU A 183 12.75 -4.03 12.90
C GLU A 183 13.38 -3.05 11.90
N ARG A 184 12.57 -2.18 11.27
CA ARG A 184 13.04 -1.16 10.34
C ARG A 184 13.90 -0.11 11.02
N LEU A 185 13.53 0.34 12.22
CA LEU A 185 14.28 1.35 12.98
C LEU A 185 15.57 0.79 13.61
N CYS A 186 15.73 -0.54 13.67
CA CYS A 186 16.97 -1.19 14.09
C CYS A 186 18.04 -1.27 12.99
N ILE A 187 17.66 -1.08 11.73
CA ILE A 187 18.60 -1.06 10.60
C ILE A 187 18.97 0.41 10.35
N GLU A 188 20.18 0.81 10.73
CA GLU A 188 20.68 2.17 10.43
C GLU A 188 20.49 2.49 8.94
N PRO A 189 20.06 3.70 8.58
CA PRO A 189 20.11 4.12 7.19
C PRO A 189 21.56 4.03 6.73
N LEU A 190 21.82 3.23 5.69
CA LEU A 190 23.14 3.16 5.06
C LEU A 190 23.50 4.56 4.56
N ALA A 191 24.47 5.19 5.24
CA ALA A 191 25.06 6.48 4.89
C ALA A 191 25.75 6.47 3.52
#